data_AF-A0A2I0KW57-F1
#
_entry.id   AF-A0A2I0KW57-F1
#
_cell.length_a   1.000
_cell.length_b   1.000
_cell.length_c   1.000
_cell.angle_alpha   90.00
_cell.angle_beta   90.00
_cell.angle_gamma   90.00
#
_symmetry.space_group_name_H-M   'P 1'
#
loop_
_entity.id
_entity.type
_entity.pdbx_description
1 polymer ?
#
loop_
_entity_poly.entity_id
_entity_poly.type
_entity_poly.pdbx_seq_one_letter_code
_entity_poly.pdbx_strand_id
1 'polypeptide(L)'
;MQSLFVKVTFVAFISLSSAAIGYGGVTSKFVRSEWPSVDIPLNNEAFAIPKGHNAPQQVHITQGDYDGKAVIISWVTPDEPGSNKVHYGTSEKNYVHSAEGTVTNYTFHEYKSGYIHHCLVDGLEYDTKYYYKIGSGESSREFWFQTPPRIGPDVPYKFGMI
;
A
#
# COMPACT_ATOMS: atom_id res chain seq x y z
N MET A 1 -30.09 -30.99 55.12
CA MET A 1 -29.65 -31.67 53.88
C MET A 1 -30.21 -31.01 52.61
N GLN A 2 -31.51 -30.72 52.53
CA GLN A 2 -32.16 -30.19 51.31
C GLN A 2 -31.61 -28.83 50.82
N SER A 3 -31.32 -27.88 51.72
CA SER A 3 -30.77 -26.55 51.36
C SER A 3 -29.34 -26.62 50.78
N LEU A 4 -28.51 -27.52 51.30
CA LEU A 4 -27.14 -27.73 50.80
C LEU A 4 -27.16 -28.33 49.39
N PHE A 5 -28.04 -29.31 49.17
CA PHE A 5 -28.21 -29.96 47.88
C PHE A 5 -28.63 -28.96 46.79
N VAL A 6 -29.58 -28.06 47.10
CA VAL A 6 -30.04 -27.00 46.17
C VAL A 6 -28.93 -26.00 45.84
N LYS A 7 -28.12 -25.60 46.83
CA LYS A 7 -26.98 -24.70 46.60
C LYS A 7 -25.91 -25.34 45.71
N VAL A 8 -25.62 -26.61 45.94
CA VAL A 8 -24.64 -27.37 45.13
C VAL A 8 -25.13 -27.51 43.69
N THR A 9 -26.42 -27.83 43.48
CA THR A 9 -26.98 -27.93 42.12
C THR A 9 -27.01 -26.59 41.40
N PHE A 10 -27.31 -25.50 42.09
CA PHE A 10 -27.30 -24.16 41.49
C PHE A 10 -25.90 -23.71 41.06
N VAL A 11 -24.89 -23.94 41.91
CA VAL A 11 -23.49 -23.64 41.59
C VAL A 11 -23.00 -24.50 40.42
N ALA A 12 -23.36 -25.79 40.39
CA ALA A 12 -23.04 -26.69 39.27
C ALA A 12 -23.68 -26.21 37.96
N PHE A 13 -24.92 -25.72 38.00
CA PHE A 13 -25.62 -25.22 36.82
C PHE A 13 -24.96 -23.94 36.27
N ILE A 14 -24.60 -23.00 37.16
CA ILE A 14 -23.87 -21.78 36.77
C ILE A 14 -22.51 -22.12 36.15
N SER A 15 -21.76 -23.03 36.76
CA SER A 15 -20.44 -23.45 36.25
C SER A 15 -20.52 -24.19 34.91
N LEU A 16 -21.54 -25.02 34.68
CA LEU A 16 -21.79 -25.60 33.36
C LEU A 16 -22.23 -24.56 32.31
N SER A 17 -23.01 -23.55 32.69
CA SER A 17 -23.47 -22.51 31.75
C SER A 17 -22.39 -21.48 31.37
N SER A 18 -21.37 -21.33 32.22
CA SER A 18 -20.21 -20.44 32.00
C SER A 18 -19.01 -21.15 31.37
N ALA A 19 -19.07 -22.48 31.20
CA ALA A 19 -18.28 -23.20 30.22
C ALA A 19 -18.81 -22.83 28.82
N ALA A 20 -18.47 -21.61 28.39
CA ALA A 20 -18.77 -21.11 27.07
C ALA A 20 -18.39 -22.18 26.04
N ILE A 21 -19.31 -22.46 25.12
CA ILE A 21 -19.02 -23.20 23.90
C ILE A 21 -18.04 -22.33 23.11
N GLY A 22 -16.75 -22.48 23.41
CA GLY A 22 -15.69 -21.91 22.59
C GLY A 22 -15.81 -22.57 21.23
N TYR A 23 -16.19 -21.81 20.21
CA TYR A 23 -16.02 -22.24 18.83
C TYR A 23 -14.51 -22.34 18.59
N GLY A 24 -13.95 -23.53 18.81
CA GLY A 24 -12.59 -23.84 18.40
C GLY A 24 -12.48 -23.56 16.91
N GLY A 25 -11.48 -22.77 16.51
CA GLY A 25 -11.26 -22.46 15.11
C GLY A 25 -11.08 -23.75 14.31
N VAL A 26 -11.87 -23.93 13.24
CA VAL A 26 -11.66 -25.02 12.29
C VAL A 26 -10.48 -24.63 11.41
N THR A 27 -9.30 -25.18 11.68
CA THR A 27 -8.15 -25.03 10.79
C THR A 27 -8.33 -25.92 9.57
N SER A 28 -8.07 -25.37 8.38
CA SER A 28 -8.06 -26.16 7.14
C SER A 28 -7.07 -27.33 7.25
N LYS A 29 -7.42 -28.49 6.70
CA LYS A 29 -6.47 -29.61 6.52
C LYS A 29 -5.40 -29.30 5.47
N PHE A 30 -5.55 -28.21 4.72
CA PHE A 30 -4.57 -27.79 3.74
C PHE A 30 -3.29 -27.35 4.43
N VAL A 31 -2.24 -28.14 4.23
CA VAL A 31 -0.86 -27.78 4.56
C VAL A 31 -0.18 -27.47 3.24
N ARG A 32 0.35 -26.24 3.10
CA ARG A 32 1.15 -25.88 1.92
C ARG A 32 2.38 -26.78 1.90
N SER A 33 2.62 -27.48 0.80
CA SER A 33 3.87 -28.23 0.60
C SER A 33 5.07 -27.26 0.68
N GLU A 34 6.07 -27.60 1.50
CA GLU A 34 7.32 -26.85 1.72
C GLU A 34 8.24 -26.85 0.48
N TRP A 35 7.75 -26.34 -0.65
CA TRP A 35 8.67 -26.00 -1.72
C TRP A 35 9.45 -24.76 -1.27
N PRO A 36 10.80 -24.80 -1.24
CA PRO A 36 11.56 -23.58 -1.04
C PRO A 36 11.11 -22.59 -2.12
N SER A 37 10.76 -21.38 -1.70
CA SER A 37 10.47 -20.31 -2.65
C SER A 37 11.72 -20.11 -3.51
N VAL A 38 11.62 -20.40 -4.79
CA VAL A 38 12.69 -20.13 -5.76
C VAL A 38 12.57 -18.67 -6.15
N ASP A 39 13.64 -17.91 -6.00
CA ASP A 39 13.68 -16.52 -6.41
C ASP A 39 13.41 -16.39 -7.92
N ILE A 40 12.66 -15.36 -8.27
CA ILE A 40 12.41 -15.01 -9.67
C ILE A 40 13.77 -14.63 -10.28
N PRO A 41 14.17 -15.19 -11.44
CA PRO A 41 15.45 -14.87 -12.05
C PRO A 41 15.49 -13.41 -12.54
N LEU A 42 16.67 -12.78 -12.51
CA LEU A 42 16.84 -11.35 -12.84
C LEU A 42 16.44 -10.97 -14.27
N ASN A 43 16.43 -11.93 -15.19
CA ASN A 43 16.01 -11.72 -16.58
C ASN A 43 14.51 -11.90 -16.80
N ASN A 44 13.72 -12.13 -15.75
CA ASN A 44 12.28 -12.24 -15.83
C ASN A 44 11.65 -10.89 -16.23
N GLU A 45 10.55 -10.95 -17.00
CA GLU A 45 9.83 -9.76 -17.46
C GLU A 45 9.32 -8.85 -16.33
N ALA A 46 9.05 -9.39 -15.15
CA ALA A 46 8.64 -8.63 -13.97
C ALA A 46 9.72 -7.62 -13.50
N PHE A 47 10.99 -7.85 -13.86
CA PHE A 47 12.13 -6.98 -13.55
C PHE A 47 12.61 -6.17 -14.76
N ALA A 48 11.83 -6.13 -15.85
CA ALA A 48 12.19 -5.37 -17.03
C ALA A 48 12.35 -3.87 -16.72
N ILE A 49 13.49 -3.30 -17.12
CA ILE A 49 13.81 -1.88 -16.90
C ILE A 49 12.99 -1.02 -17.87
N PRO A 50 12.36 0.08 -17.42
CA PRO A 50 11.67 1.02 -18.29
C PRO A 50 12.58 1.57 -19.40
N LYS A 51 12.05 1.70 -20.61
CA LYS A 51 12.78 2.26 -21.76
C LYS A 51 12.97 3.77 -21.60
N GLY A 52 14.07 4.28 -22.13
CA GLY A 52 14.43 5.71 -22.09
C GLY A 52 15.59 5.96 -21.12
N HIS A 53 16.42 6.96 -21.45
CA HIS A 53 17.53 7.34 -20.59
C HIS A 53 17.01 7.87 -19.25
N ASN A 54 17.54 7.36 -18.14
CA ASN A 54 17.16 7.74 -16.79
C ASN A 54 15.65 7.68 -16.50
N ALA A 55 14.92 6.77 -17.17
CA ALA A 55 13.48 6.65 -17.04
C ALA A 55 13.10 6.28 -15.58
N PRO A 56 12.08 6.94 -14.98
CA PRO A 56 11.63 6.60 -13.63
C PRO A 56 11.27 5.13 -13.50
N GLN A 57 11.78 4.45 -12.48
CA GLN A 57 11.49 3.05 -12.16
C GLN A 57 11.06 2.91 -10.70
N GLN A 58 10.61 1.70 -10.32
CA GLN A 58 10.19 1.39 -8.94
C GLN A 58 9.13 2.38 -8.41
N VAL A 59 8.18 2.78 -9.28
CA VAL A 59 7.16 3.77 -8.95
C VAL A 59 6.17 3.17 -7.96
N HIS A 60 5.92 3.87 -6.86
CA HIS A 60 4.97 3.47 -5.83
C HIS A 60 4.32 4.69 -5.19
N ILE A 61 3.12 4.49 -4.65
CA ILE A 61 2.32 5.54 -4.02
C ILE A 61 1.82 5.08 -2.66
N THR A 62 1.58 6.03 -1.77
CA THR A 62 0.89 5.79 -0.49
C THR A 62 0.08 7.02 -0.09
N GLN A 63 -0.88 6.86 0.81
CA GLN A 63 -1.61 7.99 1.38
C GLN A 63 -0.63 8.94 2.08
N GLY A 64 -0.76 10.24 1.80
CA GLY A 64 0.16 11.29 2.26
C GLY A 64 -0.37 12.14 3.41
N ASP A 65 -1.62 11.96 3.81
CA ASP A 65 -2.27 12.70 4.89
C ASP A 65 -3.14 11.77 5.77
N TYR A 66 -3.77 12.35 6.78
CA TYR A 66 -4.69 11.62 7.65
C TYR A 66 -6.02 11.32 6.94
N ASP A 67 -6.50 12.24 6.12
CA ASP A 67 -7.88 12.25 5.64
C ASP A 67 -8.09 11.67 4.23
N GLY A 68 -7.03 11.28 3.52
CA GLY A 68 -7.11 10.71 2.17
C GLY A 68 -7.13 11.76 1.04
N LYS A 69 -6.74 13.01 1.33
CA LYS A 69 -6.64 14.12 0.37
C LYS A 69 -5.21 14.38 -0.11
N ALA A 70 -4.26 13.55 0.29
CA ALA A 70 -2.91 13.61 -0.22
C ALA A 70 -2.35 12.23 -0.57
N VAL A 71 -1.44 12.21 -1.53
CA VAL A 71 -0.71 11.01 -1.95
C VAL A 71 0.78 11.36 -2.04
N ILE A 72 1.62 10.52 -1.43
CA ILE A 72 3.06 10.57 -1.64
C ILE A 72 3.39 9.70 -2.84
N ILE A 73 3.95 10.30 -3.87
CA ILE A 73 4.40 9.62 -5.09
C ILE A 73 5.91 9.48 -5.02
N SER A 74 6.38 8.25 -5.19
CA SER A 74 7.79 7.91 -5.05
C SER A 74 8.29 7.11 -6.24
N TRP A 75 9.52 7.37 -6.66
CA TRP A 75 10.18 6.68 -7.78
C TRP A 75 11.70 6.76 -7.65
N VAL A 76 12.39 5.98 -8.48
CA VAL A 76 13.85 6.00 -8.57
C VAL A 76 14.27 6.38 -9.98
N THR A 77 15.24 7.29 -10.11
CA THR A 77 16.01 7.49 -11.34
C THR A 77 17.39 6.85 -11.19
N PRO A 78 17.82 5.96 -12.11
CA PRO A 78 19.01 5.13 -11.90
C PRO A 78 20.34 5.86 -12.09
N ASP A 79 20.43 6.80 -13.03
CA ASP A 79 21.70 7.29 -13.57
C ASP A 79 22.07 8.70 -13.08
N GLU A 80 21.09 9.60 -12.98
CA GLU A 80 21.29 11.01 -12.60
C GLU A 80 20.08 11.53 -11.79
N PRO A 81 20.21 12.62 -11.01
CA PRO A 81 19.15 13.09 -10.11
C PRO A 81 17.81 13.35 -10.77
N GLY A 82 17.76 13.74 -12.05
CA GLY A 82 16.51 14.00 -12.76
C GLY A 82 15.65 15.12 -12.15
N SER A 83 14.37 15.16 -12.53
CA SER A 83 13.39 16.12 -12.01
C SER A 83 12.63 15.55 -10.82
N ASN A 84 12.40 16.36 -9.78
CA ASN A 84 11.55 16.01 -8.63
C ASN A 84 10.08 16.42 -8.81
N LYS A 85 9.71 16.92 -9.99
CA LYS A 85 8.36 17.41 -10.24
C LYS A 85 7.41 16.28 -10.58
N VAL A 86 6.24 16.33 -9.95
CA VAL A 86 5.07 15.58 -10.38
C VAL A 86 4.13 16.56 -11.07
N HIS A 87 3.77 16.29 -12.32
CA HIS A 87 2.68 16.98 -13.00
C HIS A 87 1.40 16.16 -12.87
N TYR A 88 0.28 16.77 -12.50
CA TYR A 88 -0.97 16.02 -12.26
C TYR A 88 -2.22 16.80 -12.67
N GLY A 89 -3.32 16.07 -12.88
CA GLY A 89 -4.62 16.60 -13.26
C GLY A 89 -5.69 15.51 -13.29
N THR A 90 -6.95 15.91 -13.44
CA THR A 90 -8.11 15.00 -13.47
C THR A 90 -8.44 14.47 -14.87
N SER A 91 -7.77 15.02 -15.90
CA SER A 91 -7.92 14.63 -17.30
C SER A 91 -6.63 14.04 -17.83
N GLU A 92 -6.74 12.94 -18.58
CA GLU A 92 -5.61 12.27 -19.21
C GLU A 92 -4.83 13.24 -20.11
N LYS A 93 -3.49 13.24 -19.98
CA LYS A 93 -2.56 14.13 -20.72
C LYS A 93 -2.79 15.64 -20.52
N ASN A 94 -3.60 16.06 -19.56
CA ASN A 94 -3.80 17.46 -19.21
C ASN A 94 -3.45 17.71 -17.75
N TYR A 95 -2.21 18.11 -17.50
CA TYR A 95 -1.65 18.31 -16.17
C TYR A 95 -1.63 19.80 -15.81
N VAL A 96 -2.73 20.27 -15.22
CA VAL A 96 -2.89 21.69 -14.85
C VAL A 96 -2.20 22.05 -13.53
N HIS A 97 -1.77 21.05 -12.76
CA HIS A 97 -1.10 21.23 -11.48
C HIS A 97 0.30 20.58 -11.49
N SER A 98 1.15 21.05 -10.58
CA SER A 98 2.45 20.44 -10.32
C SER A 98 2.81 20.53 -8.84
N ALA A 99 3.49 19.51 -8.33
CA ALA A 99 4.10 19.51 -7.00
C ALA A 99 5.61 19.25 -7.13
N GLU A 100 6.40 19.84 -6.23
CA GLU A 100 7.84 19.66 -6.17
C GLU A 100 8.17 18.68 -5.03
N GLY A 101 8.90 17.62 -5.35
CA GLY A 101 9.39 16.66 -4.37
C GLY A 101 10.80 16.93 -3.88
N THR A 102 11.30 16.02 -3.07
CA THR A 102 12.71 15.96 -2.66
C THR A 102 13.35 14.69 -3.21
N VAL A 103 14.69 14.69 -3.25
CA VAL A 103 15.49 13.55 -3.69
C VAL A 103 16.49 13.19 -2.62
N THR A 104 16.67 11.89 -2.40
CA THR A 104 17.66 11.34 -1.48
C THR A 104 18.34 10.14 -2.13
N ASN A 105 19.45 9.68 -1.55
CA ASN A 105 20.08 8.42 -1.88
C ASN A 105 20.72 7.83 -0.62
N TYR A 106 21.08 6.56 -0.68
CA TYR A 106 21.77 5.89 0.40
C TYR A 106 22.88 4.98 -0.13
N THR A 107 23.76 4.59 0.78
CA THR A 107 24.82 3.61 0.53
C THR A 107 24.71 2.52 1.59
N PHE A 108 24.80 1.26 1.16
CA PHE A 108 24.79 0.08 2.04
C PHE A 108 25.91 -0.86 1.62
N HIS A 109 26.96 -0.98 2.43
CA HIS A 109 28.24 -1.58 2.03
C HIS A 109 28.78 -0.95 0.73
N GLU A 110 29.02 -1.76 -0.30
CA GLU A 110 29.50 -1.33 -1.61
C GLU A 110 28.36 -0.89 -2.55
N TYR A 111 27.11 -1.17 -2.19
CA TYR A 111 25.94 -0.77 -2.96
C TYR A 111 25.63 0.71 -2.75
N LYS A 112 25.42 1.43 -3.85
CA LYS A 112 24.85 2.78 -3.87
C LYS A 112 23.48 2.71 -4.53
N SER A 113 22.48 3.32 -3.90
CA SER A 113 21.16 3.43 -4.52
C SER A 113 21.20 4.37 -5.72
N GLY A 114 20.17 4.27 -6.56
CA GLY A 114 19.82 5.37 -7.46
C GLY A 114 19.32 6.59 -6.67
N TYR A 115 18.75 7.55 -7.39
CA TYR A 115 18.17 8.76 -6.82
C TYR A 115 16.70 8.52 -6.51
N ILE A 116 16.36 8.57 -5.22
CA ILE A 116 15.05 8.22 -4.68
C ILE A 116 14.27 9.50 -4.46
N HIS A 117 13.15 9.61 -5.15
CA HIS A 117 12.28 10.78 -5.13
C HIS A 117 11.06 10.54 -4.26
N HIS A 118 10.66 11.57 -3.52
CA HIS A 118 9.39 11.60 -2.80
C HIS A 118 8.71 12.95 -3.03
N CYS A 119 7.50 12.92 -3.55
CA CYS A 119 6.71 14.12 -3.80
C CYS A 119 5.34 13.98 -3.13
N LEU A 120 5.03 14.89 -2.20
CA LEU A 120 3.71 15.02 -1.61
C LEU A 120 2.81 15.80 -2.59
N VAL A 121 1.74 15.15 -3.03
CA VAL A 121 0.66 15.81 -3.77
C VAL A 121 -0.53 15.91 -2.83
N ASP A 122 -0.89 17.13 -2.42
CA ASP A 122 -1.95 17.42 -1.47
C ASP A 122 -3.10 18.22 -2.08
N GLY A 123 -4.11 18.54 -1.26
CA GLY A 123 -5.27 19.32 -1.70
C GLY A 123 -6.17 18.60 -2.71
N LEU A 124 -6.09 17.27 -2.80
CA LEU A 124 -6.85 16.47 -3.76
C LEU A 124 -8.31 16.37 -3.38
N GLU A 125 -9.19 16.26 -4.37
CA GLU A 125 -10.61 15.98 -4.15
C GLU A 125 -10.83 14.51 -3.83
N TYR A 126 -11.87 14.23 -3.02
CA TYR A 126 -12.29 12.86 -2.73
C TYR A 126 -12.91 12.19 -3.95
N ASP A 127 -12.87 10.85 -3.97
CA ASP A 127 -13.46 10.01 -5.01
C ASP A 127 -13.15 10.53 -6.44
N THR A 128 -11.91 10.93 -6.66
CA THR A 128 -11.50 11.58 -7.91
C THR A 128 -10.29 10.86 -8.50
N LYS A 129 -10.37 10.63 -9.81
CA LYS A 129 -9.27 10.03 -10.58
C LYS A 129 -8.27 11.11 -10.92
N TYR A 130 -7.01 10.88 -10.55
CA TYR A 130 -5.90 11.74 -10.91
C TYR A 130 -4.94 10.99 -11.83
N TYR A 131 -4.57 11.64 -12.92
CA TYR A 131 -3.47 11.26 -13.78
C TYR A 131 -2.24 12.03 -13.35
N TYR A 132 -1.09 11.38 -13.33
CA TYR A 132 0.16 12.03 -12.99
C TYR A 132 1.29 11.58 -13.90
N LYS A 133 2.26 12.48 -14.07
CA LYS A 133 3.42 12.31 -14.93
C LYS A 133 4.68 12.66 -14.16
N ILE A 134 5.69 11.78 -14.27
CA ILE A 134 7.00 11.90 -13.65
C ILE A 134 8.12 11.70 -14.66
N GLY A 135 9.31 12.21 -14.35
CA GLY A 135 10.45 12.24 -15.27
C GLY A 135 10.34 13.39 -16.28
N SER A 136 11.31 13.47 -17.18
CA SER A 136 11.46 14.56 -18.14
C SER A 136 11.63 14.03 -19.58
N GLY A 137 11.23 14.85 -20.55
CA GLY A 137 11.38 14.55 -21.98
C GLY A 137 10.71 13.24 -22.40
N GLU A 138 11.36 12.53 -23.31
CA GLU A 138 10.89 11.26 -23.88
C GLU A 138 10.89 10.09 -22.89
N SER A 139 11.62 10.21 -21.77
CA SER A 139 11.68 9.20 -20.71
C SER A 139 10.59 9.37 -19.66
N SER A 140 9.70 10.36 -19.82
CA SER A 140 8.62 10.62 -18.89
C SER A 140 7.58 9.49 -18.90
N ARG A 141 6.98 9.23 -17.74
CA ARG A 141 6.01 8.14 -17.55
C ARG A 141 4.73 8.65 -16.94
N GLU A 142 3.62 8.09 -17.38
CA GLU A 142 2.27 8.48 -16.99
C GLU A 142 1.57 7.33 -16.26
N PHE A 143 0.84 7.68 -15.21
CA PHE A 143 0.12 6.76 -14.33
C PHE A 143 -1.16 7.42 -13.85
N TRP A 144 -1.96 6.68 -13.07
CA TRP A 144 -3.14 7.23 -12.44
C TRP A 144 -3.42 6.54 -11.10
N PHE A 145 -4.15 7.25 -10.24
CA PHE A 145 -4.74 6.71 -9.02
C PHE A 145 -6.13 7.32 -8.79
N GLN A 146 -6.87 6.75 -7.85
CA GLN A 146 -8.17 7.25 -7.39
C GLN A 146 -8.05 7.59 -5.91
N THR A 147 -8.40 8.81 -5.52
CA THR A 147 -8.52 9.15 -4.09
C THR A 147 -9.70 8.42 -3.45
N PRO A 148 -9.62 8.10 -2.15
CA PRO A 148 -10.73 7.46 -1.46
C PRO A 148 -11.96 8.37 -1.42
N PRO A 149 -13.17 7.81 -1.19
CA PRO A 149 -14.33 8.60 -0.83
C PRO A 149 -14.08 9.37 0.48
N ARG A 150 -14.87 10.41 0.71
CA ARG A 150 -14.83 11.16 1.97
C ARG A 150 -15.06 10.22 3.16
N ILE A 151 -14.28 10.38 4.22
CA ILE A 151 -14.38 9.58 5.44
C ILE A 151 -15.79 9.67 6.04
N GLY A 152 -16.34 8.53 6.44
CA GLY A 152 -17.63 8.42 7.12
C GLY A 152 -17.85 7.02 7.68
N PRO A 153 -18.76 6.86 8.65
CA PRO A 153 -18.98 5.60 9.35
C PRO A 153 -19.52 4.48 8.45
N ASP A 154 -20.27 4.83 7.40
CA ASP A 154 -20.94 3.89 6.50
C ASP A 154 -20.31 3.84 5.10
N VAL A 155 -19.06 4.32 4.98
CA VAL A 155 -18.38 4.44 3.69
C VAL A 155 -17.70 3.12 3.33
N PRO A 156 -18.12 2.44 2.23
CA PRO A 156 -17.53 1.16 1.86
C PRO A 156 -16.13 1.35 1.27
N TYR A 157 -15.22 0.47 1.63
CA TYR A 157 -13.88 0.39 1.02
C TYR A 157 -13.40 -1.06 0.98
N LYS A 158 -12.48 -1.36 0.07
CA LYS A 158 -11.87 -2.70 -0.06
C LYS A 158 -10.38 -2.60 0.16
N PHE A 159 -9.90 -3.29 1.20
CA PHE A 159 -8.47 -3.41 1.49
C PHE A 159 -7.98 -4.80 1.06
N GLY A 160 -6.96 -4.84 0.21
CA GLY A 160 -6.19 -6.07 0.00
C GLY A 160 -5.30 -6.32 1.22
N MET A 161 -5.26 -7.57 1.69
CA MET A 161 -4.34 -8.01 2.74
C MET A 161 -3.40 -9.03 2.10
N ILE A 162 -2.11 -8.71 2.09
CA ILE A 162 -1.04 -9.53 1.50
C ILE A 162 -0.08 -9.96 2.61
#